data_AF-A0A101XV34-F1
#
_entry.id   AF-A0A101XV34-F1
#
_cell.length_a   1.000
_cell.length_b   1.000
_cell.length_c   1.000
_cell.angle_alpha   90.00
_cell.angle_beta   90.00
_cell.angle_gamma   90.00
#
_symmetry.space_group_name_H-M   'P 1'
#
loop_
_entity.id
_entity.type
_entity.pdbx_description
1 polymer ?
#
loop_
_entity_poly.entity_id
_entity_poly.type
_entity_poly.pdbx_seq_one_letter_code
_entity_poly.pdbx_strand_id
1 'polypeptide(L)'
;MDRLEQGENFAALAREVSTDPESREHGGSIGMVEENDPFWPAELLQTAAGLEAGDIAGPLPAGEDYAVIRLESIVDPPRDDEAQIRAQVRRELALEQAAPLQQVESDLRKKYETAIYVDNSLQD
;
A
#
# COMPACT_ATOMS: atom_id res chain seq x y z
N MET A 1 21.84 -6.69 23.56
CA MET A 1 20.62 -7.37 24.02
C MET A 1 20.50 -7.30 25.53
N ASP A 2 21.57 -7.54 26.27
CA ASP A 2 21.62 -7.52 27.75
C ASP A 2 20.91 -6.34 28.42
N ARG A 3 21.10 -5.11 27.91
CA ARG A 3 20.44 -3.90 28.45
C ARG A 3 18.92 -3.93 28.29
N LEU A 4 18.42 -4.42 27.15
CA LEU A 4 16.98 -4.61 26.90
C LEU A 4 16.41 -5.73 27.78
N GLU A 5 17.17 -6.81 27.98
CA GLU A 5 16.79 -7.91 28.88
C GLU A 5 16.74 -7.48 30.36
N GLN A 6 17.57 -6.51 30.74
CA GLN A 6 17.51 -5.87 32.06
C GLN A 6 16.35 -4.87 32.21
N GLY A 7 15.56 -4.66 31.15
CA GLY A 7 14.39 -3.79 31.16
C GLY A 7 14.68 -2.32 30.85
N GLU A 8 15.85 -1.99 30.31
CA GLU A 8 16.08 -0.63 29.82
C GLU A 8 15.12 -0.26 28.67
N ASN A 9 14.78 1.02 28.59
CA ASN A 9 13.84 1.51 27.59
C ASN A 9 14.44 1.44 26.17
N PHE A 10 13.73 0.79 25.25
CA PHE A 10 14.16 0.63 23.86
C PHE A 10 14.46 1.97 23.18
N ALA A 11 13.57 2.95 23.31
CA ALA A 11 13.72 4.24 22.65
C ALA A 11 14.87 5.09 23.22
N ALA A 12 15.24 4.89 24.49
CA ALA A 12 16.43 5.50 25.07
C ALA A 12 17.70 4.87 24.50
N LEU A 13 17.75 3.54 24.43
CA LEU A 13 18.87 2.80 23.83
C LEU A 13 19.05 3.13 22.35
N ALA A 14 17.96 3.18 21.58
CA ALA A 14 18.01 3.56 20.18
C ALA A 14 18.65 4.94 20.00
N ARG A 15 18.28 5.93 20.82
CA ARG A 15 18.92 7.27 20.81
C ARG A 15 20.41 7.24 21.14
N GLU A 16 20.81 6.36 22.05
CA GLU A 16 22.18 6.28 22.55
C GLU A 16 23.12 5.56 21.59
N VAL A 17 22.71 4.42 21.03
CA VAL A 17 23.61 3.49 20.34
C VAL A 17 23.28 3.22 18.88
N SER A 18 22.10 3.61 18.38
CA SER A 18 21.75 3.34 16.98
C SER A 18 22.71 4.05 16.02
N THR A 19 23.12 3.34 14.98
CA THR A 19 23.92 3.88 13.88
C THR A 19 23.06 4.49 12.77
N ASP A 20 21.75 4.22 12.76
CA ASP A 20 20.81 4.81 11.81
C ASP A 20 20.37 6.22 12.29
N PRO A 21 20.83 7.30 11.65
CA PRO A 21 20.55 8.66 12.10
C PRO A 21 19.08 9.05 12.00
N GLU A 22 18.32 8.51 11.03
CA GLU A 22 16.93 8.91 10.79
C GLU A 22 16.01 8.43 11.91
N SER A 23 16.10 7.15 12.29
CA SER A 23 15.29 6.59 13.37
C SER A 23 15.84 6.94 14.75
N ARG A 24 17.17 7.09 14.91
CA ARG A 24 17.82 7.34 16.21
C ARG A 24 17.21 8.51 16.96
N GLU A 25 17.06 9.67 16.31
CA GLU A 25 16.54 10.88 16.95
C GLU A 25 15.10 10.69 17.47
N HIS A 26 14.35 9.83 16.79
CA HIS A 26 12.98 9.45 17.09
C HIS A 26 12.88 8.21 18.00
N GLY A 27 13.97 7.76 18.62
CA GLY A 27 13.97 6.60 19.51
C GLY A 27 13.78 5.27 18.78
N GLY A 28 14.29 5.17 17.55
CA GLY A 28 14.19 3.97 16.72
C GLY A 28 12.86 3.83 15.98
N SER A 29 11.96 4.83 16.06
CA SER A 29 10.67 4.79 15.37
C SER A 29 10.86 5.03 13.87
N ILE A 30 10.38 4.08 13.06
CA ILE A 30 10.36 4.14 11.59
C ILE A 30 8.95 4.33 11.00
N GLY A 31 7.93 4.37 11.86
CA GLY A 31 6.53 4.50 11.44
C GLY A 31 5.89 3.17 11.01
N MET A 32 4.83 3.27 10.20
CA MET A 32 4.15 2.11 9.61
C MET A 32 4.91 1.65 8.37
N VAL A 33 5.21 0.36 8.33
CA VAL A 33 5.90 -0.29 7.21
C VAL A 33 5.01 -1.40 6.68
N GLU A 34 4.94 -1.51 5.35
CA GLU A 34 4.21 -2.60 4.71
C GLU A 34 5.02 -3.90 4.77
N GLU A 35 4.34 -5.04 4.90
CA GLU A 35 4.98 -6.36 4.99
C GLU A 35 5.91 -6.68 3.80
N ASN A 36 5.63 -6.08 2.63
CA ASN A 36 6.39 -6.27 1.39
C ASN A 36 7.12 -4.99 0.93
N ASP A 37 7.44 -4.09 1.86
CA ASP A 37 8.14 -2.84 1.53
C ASP A 37 9.55 -3.12 0.98
N PRO A 38 9.85 -2.74 -0.28
CA PRO A 38 11.14 -3.03 -0.92
C PRO A 38 12.31 -2.22 -0.35
N PHE A 39 12.05 -1.20 0.49
CA PHE A 39 13.10 -0.39 1.10
C PHE A 39 13.70 -1.06 2.36
N TRP A 40 13.09 -2.13 2.87
CA TRP A 40 13.57 -2.84 4.06
C TRP A 40 14.07 -4.25 3.74
N PRO A 41 15.05 -4.78 4.50
CA PRO A 41 15.50 -6.16 4.34
C PRO A 41 14.35 -7.15 4.58
N ALA A 42 14.14 -8.06 3.65
CA ALA A 42 13.03 -9.02 3.71
C ALA A 42 13.06 -9.89 4.98
N GLU A 43 14.24 -10.30 5.46
CA GLU A 43 14.40 -11.09 6.69
C GLU A 43 13.93 -10.34 7.95
N LEU A 44 14.09 -9.01 7.93
CA LEU A 44 13.72 -8.12 9.02
C LEU A 44 12.20 -7.94 9.07
N LEU A 45 11.57 -7.74 7.91
CA LEU A 45 10.09 -7.71 7.77
C LEU A 45 9.46 -9.06 8.11
N GLN A 46 10.04 -10.17 7.62
CA GLN A 46 9.57 -11.52 7.91
C GLN A 46 9.63 -11.83 9.42
N THR A 47 10.71 -11.39 10.08
CA THR A 47 10.81 -11.54 11.53
C THR A 47 9.75 -10.70 12.22
N ALA A 48 9.58 -9.43 11.84
CA ALA A 48 8.59 -8.53 12.42
C ALA A 48 7.15 -9.08 12.29
N ALA A 49 6.80 -9.70 11.16
CA ALA A 49 5.49 -10.29 10.93
C ALA A 49 5.16 -11.47 11.87
N GLY A 50 6.18 -12.10 12.46
CA GLY A 50 6.03 -13.19 13.42
C GLY A 50 6.02 -12.75 14.89
N LEU A 51 6.20 -11.46 15.18
CA LEU A 51 6.26 -10.93 16.55
C LEU A 51 4.88 -10.52 17.07
N GLU A 52 4.75 -10.49 18.40
CA GLU A 52 3.63 -9.83 19.06
C GLU A 52 3.97 -8.36 19.38
N ALA A 53 2.93 -7.54 19.55
CA ALA A 53 3.13 -6.14 19.92
C ALA A 53 3.86 -6.03 21.27
N GLY A 54 5.00 -5.35 21.26
CA GLY A 54 5.91 -5.17 22.38
C GLY A 54 7.17 -6.04 22.29
N ASP A 55 7.16 -7.10 21.48
CA ASP A 55 8.29 -8.01 21.34
C ASP A 55 9.49 -7.35 20.68
N ILE A 56 10.67 -7.85 21.02
CA ILE A 56 11.95 -7.41 20.51
C ILE A 56 12.65 -8.61 19.86
N ALA A 57 13.21 -8.41 18.66
CA ALA A 57 14.01 -9.41 17.98
C ALA A 57 15.37 -8.86 17.54
N GLY A 58 16.37 -9.74 17.52
CA GLY A 58 17.69 -9.47 16.98
C GLY A 58 18.84 -9.99 17.84
N PRO A 59 20.10 -9.70 17.48
CA PRO A 59 20.48 -8.95 16.27
C PRO A 59 20.16 -9.71 14.98
N LEU A 60 19.52 -9.04 14.02
CA LEU A 60 19.17 -9.54 12.68
C LEU A 60 20.13 -8.94 11.65
N PRO A 61 20.56 -9.69 10.63
CA PRO A 61 21.39 -9.14 9.55
C PRO A 61 20.60 -8.11 8.74
N ALA A 62 21.21 -6.95 8.49
CA ALA A 62 20.65 -5.85 7.72
C ALA A 62 21.71 -5.30 6.75
N GLY A 63 22.00 -6.08 5.70
CA GLY A 63 23.10 -5.78 4.78
C GLY A 63 24.46 -6.12 5.41
N GLU A 64 25.34 -5.12 5.54
CA GLU A 64 26.64 -5.27 6.22
C GLU A 64 26.57 -5.03 7.74
N ASP A 65 25.42 -4.53 8.22
CA ASP A 65 25.17 -4.20 9.62
C ASP A 65 24.17 -5.16 10.27
N TYR A 66 23.84 -4.88 11.54
CA TYR A 66 22.84 -5.60 12.31
C TYR A 66 21.75 -4.65 12.81
N ALA A 67 20.51 -5.15 12.83
CA ALA A 67 19.37 -4.46 13.38
C ALA A 67 18.80 -5.20 14.60
N VAL A 68 18.32 -4.43 15.56
CA VAL A 68 17.43 -4.93 16.63
C VAL A 68 16.10 -4.23 16.43
N ILE A 69 15.03 -4.99 16.33
CA ILE A 69 13.69 -4.47 16.08
C ILE A 69 12.78 -4.66 17.27
N ARG A 70 11.83 -3.75 17.43
CA ARG A 70 10.71 -3.89 18.35
C ARG A 70 9.42 -3.65 17.58
N LEU A 71 8.46 -4.56 17.70
CA LEU A 71 7.15 -4.38 17.08
C LEU A 71 6.26 -3.56 18.01
N GLU A 72 5.77 -2.40 17.57
CA GLU A 72 4.82 -1.61 18.39
C GLU A 72 3.38 -2.05 18.16
N SER A 73 2.99 -2.30 16.90
CA SER A 73 1.63 -2.69 16.53
C SER A 73 1.58 -3.27 15.12
N ILE A 74 0.63 -4.18 14.89
CA ILE A 74 0.24 -4.63 13.55
C ILE A 74 -1.14 -4.03 13.24
N VAL A 75 -1.28 -3.42 12.08
CA VAL A 75 -2.56 -2.92 11.57
C VAL A 75 -3.01 -3.84 10.45
N ASP A 76 -4.09 -4.58 10.68
CA ASP A 76 -4.78 -5.33 9.63
C ASP A 76 -5.79 -4.37 8.97
N PRO A 77 -5.53 -3.89 7.74
CA PRO A 77 -6.47 -3.02 7.07
C PRO A 77 -7.79 -3.78 6.85
N PRO A 78 -8.94 -3.11 7.02
CA PRO A 78 -10.22 -3.76 6.77
C PRO A 78 -10.24 -4.31 5.34
N ARG A 79 -10.51 -5.61 5.20
CA ARG A 79 -10.74 -6.20 3.89
C ARG A 79 -12.00 -5.56 3.32
N ASP A 80 -11.88 -4.92 2.17
CA ASP A 80 -13.04 -4.43 1.42
C ASP A 80 -14.05 -5.58 1.22
N ASP A 81 -15.34 -5.25 1.25
CA ASP A 81 -16.39 -6.23 0.96
C ASP A 81 -16.13 -6.83 -0.42
N GLU A 82 -16.16 -8.16 -0.51
CA GLU A 82 -15.92 -8.88 -1.76
C GLU A 82 -16.84 -8.38 -2.88
N ALA A 83 -18.07 -7.99 -2.54
CA ALA A 83 -19.00 -7.38 -3.50
C ALA A 83 -18.49 -6.03 -4.04
N GLN A 84 -17.88 -5.20 -3.19
CA GLN A 84 -17.27 -3.93 -3.58
C GLN A 84 -16.05 -4.14 -4.47
N ILE A 85 -15.16 -5.08 -4.11
CA ILE A 85 -13.98 -5.45 -4.90
C ILE A 85 -14.42 -5.92 -6.30
N ARG A 86 -15.36 -6.87 -6.36
CA ARG A 86 -15.90 -7.37 -7.64
C ARG A 86 -16.52 -6.25 -8.48
N ALA A 87 -17.25 -5.33 -7.84
CA ALA A 87 -17.85 -4.19 -8.53
C ALA A 87 -16.79 -3.22 -9.09
N GLN A 88 -15.71 -2.97 -8.35
CA GLN A 88 -14.59 -2.14 -8.78
C GLN A 88 -13.87 -2.77 -9.99
N VAL A 89 -13.45 -4.02 -9.87
CA VAL A 89 -12.77 -4.76 -10.94
C VAL A 89 -13.64 -4.82 -12.20
N ARG A 90 -14.95 -5.09 -12.04
CA ARG A 90 -15.88 -5.10 -13.19
C ARG A 90 -15.98 -3.75 -13.88
N ARG A 91 -15.98 -2.64 -13.13
CA ARG A 91 -16.01 -1.28 -13.71
C ARG A 91 -14.74 -0.97 -14.46
N GLU A 92 -13.58 -1.29 -13.88
CA GLU A 92 -12.28 -1.07 -14.50
C GLU A 92 -12.14 -1.85 -15.81
N LEU A 93 -12.49 -3.14 -15.80
CA LEU A 93 -12.50 -3.96 -17.01
C LEU A 93 -13.49 -3.44 -18.07
N ALA A 94 -14.66 -2.97 -17.64
CA ALA A 94 -15.64 -2.39 -18.55
C ALA A 94 -15.16 -1.07 -19.18
N LEU A 95 -14.39 -0.25 -18.46
CA LEU A 95 -13.79 0.98 -18.97
C LEU A 95 -12.64 0.68 -19.95
N GLU A 96 -11.79 -0.29 -19.61
CA GLU A 96 -10.70 -0.73 -20.49
C GLU A 96 -11.23 -1.31 -21.81
N GLN A 97 -12.31 -2.08 -21.75
CA GLN A 97 -12.94 -2.71 -22.91
C GLN A 97 -13.99 -1.82 -23.60
N ALA A 98 -14.22 -0.60 -23.11
CA ALA A 98 -15.25 0.28 -23.65
C ALA A 98 -14.90 0.67 -25.10
N ALA A 99 -15.85 0.47 -26.01
CA ALA A 99 -15.72 0.98 -27.36
C ALA A 99 -15.63 2.53 -27.33
N PRO A 100 -14.87 3.15 -28.25
CA PRO A 100 -14.82 4.61 -28.36
C PRO A 100 -16.22 5.22 -28.46
N LEU A 101 -16.43 6.37 -27.83
CA LEU A 101 -17.75 7.03 -27.78
C LEU A 101 -18.38 7.21 -29.18
N GLN A 102 -17.56 7.47 -30.21
CA GLN A 102 -18.03 7.62 -31.58
C GLN A 102 -18.57 6.30 -32.16
N GLN A 103 -17.98 5.15 -31.80
CA GLN A 103 -18.49 3.85 -32.22
C GLN A 103 -19.79 3.51 -31.49
N VAL A 104 -19.84 3.76 -30.18
CA VAL A 104 -21.07 3.59 -29.39
C VAL A 104 -22.21 4.43 -29.95
N GLU A 105 -21.94 5.69 -30.30
CA GLU A 105 -22.91 6.59 -30.93
C GLU A 105 -23.37 6.08 -32.30
N SER A 106 -22.44 5.61 -33.15
CA SER A 106 -22.74 5.03 -34.45
C SER A 106 -23.63 3.79 -34.34
N ASP A 107 -23.31 2.89 -33.40
CA ASP A 107 -24.06 1.65 -33.17
C ASP A 107 -25.45 1.93 -32.60
N LEU A 108 -25.58 2.92 -31.71
CA LEU A 108 -26.88 3.38 -31.19
C LEU A 108 -27.74 3.97 -32.31
N ARG A 109 -27.19 4.86 -33.16
CA ARG A 109 -27.90 5.45 -34.29
C ARG A 109 -28.42 4.40 -35.28
N LYS A 110 -27.60 3.38 -35.57
CA LYS A 110 -28.00 2.23 -36.41
C LYS A 110 -29.09 1.39 -35.75
N LYS A 111 -28.91 1.02 -34.48
CA LYS A 111 -29.85 0.16 -33.74
C LYS A 111 -31.24 0.76 -33.63
N TYR A 112 -31.34 2.07 -33.46
CA TYR A 112 -32.59 2.79 -33.31
C TYR A 112 -33.04 3.52 -34.59
N GLU A 113 -32.49 3.14 -35.76
CA GLU A 113 -32.85 3.66 -37.09
C GLU A 113 -33.01 5.18 -37.14
N THR A 114 -32.16 5.91 -36.41
CA THR A 114 -32.38 7.33 -36.16
C THR A 114 -31.82 8.13 -37.33
N ALA A 115 -32.71 8.67 -38.17
CA ALA A 115 -32.33 9.54 -39.29
C ALA A 115 -32.29 11.01 -38.84
N ILE A 116 -31.14 11.67 -39.02
CA ILE A 116 -31.05 13.12 -38.89
C ILE A 116 -31.55 13.73 -40.20
N TYR A 117 -32.74 14.32 -40.16
CA TYR A 117 -33.21 15.19 -41.23
C TYR A 117 -32.70 16.60 -40.95
N VAL A 118 -31.75 17.06 -41.76
CA VAL A 118 -31.37 18.47 -41.78
C VAL A 118 -32.28 19.16 -42.79
N ASP A 119 -33.22 19.94 -42.30
CA ASP A 119 -34.04 20.80 -43.14
C ASP A 119 -33.22 22.05 -43.53
N ASN A 120 -32.88 22.17 -44.82
CA ASN A 120 -32.16 23.31 -45.38
C ASN A 120 -33.13 24.36 -45.97
N SER A 121 -34.42 24.34 -45.63
CA SER A 121 -35.43 25.27 -46.15
C SER A 121 -35.29 26.74 -45.70
N LEU A 122 -34.22 27.12 -44.98
CA LEU A 122 -33.99 28.48 -44.49
C LEU A 122 -32.76 29.17 -45.09
N GLN A 123 -32.23 28.69 -46.22
CA GLN A 123 -31.30 29.48 -47.04
C GLN A 123 -32.05 30.13 -48.20
N ASP A 124 -32.80 31.20 -47.91
CA ASP A 124 -33.23 32.23 -48.86
C ASP A 124 -32.66 33.58 -48.41
#